data_AF-A0AAV4MCW4-F1
#
_entry.id   AF-A0AAV4MCW4-F1
#
_cell.length_a   1.000
_cell.length_b   1.000
_cell.length_c   1.000
_cell.angle_alpha   90.00
_cell.angle_beta   90.00
_cell.angle_gamma   90.00
#
_symmetry.space_group_name_H-M   'P 1'
#
loop_
_entity.id
_entity.type
_entity.pdbx_description
1 polymer ?
#
loop_
_entity_poly.entity_id
_entity_poly.type
_entity_poly.pdbx_seq_one_letter_code
_entity_poly.pdbx_strand_id
1 'polypeptide(L)'
;MCFALFIRISVQSSRVQICWKIDLHLTKDEKVVISHDNNLLRVTGVDVNISDLNYKDLPLLKCPVNKEGDSNKEKKNSFTEEVFEKFPQVAINIDIKVNNDILISKVNELIKEYNRANITVWGNFSNDVTKKCYNLNPQIPLLFFCKKSFIACISHL
;
A
#
# COMPACT_ATOMS: atom_id res chain seq x y z
N MET A 1 11.22 10.13 -9.50
CA MET A 1 10.69 9.69 -10.82
C MET A 1 10.66 8.16 -11.02
N CYS A 2 11.34 7.31 -10.21
CA CYS A 2 11.35 5.85 -10.42
C CYS A 2 9.97 5.16 -10.29
N PHE A 3 9.09 5.55 -9.36
CA PHE A 3 7.78 4.90 -9.23
C PHE A 3 6.79 5.26 -10.35
N ALA A 4 6.92 6.46 -10.94
CA ALA A 4 6.00 6.92 -11.98
C ALA A 4 6.16 6.16 -13.30
N LEU A 5 7.33 5.56 -13.55
CA LEU A 5 7.62 4.86 -14.81
C LEU A 5 7.07 3.42 -14.81
N PHE A 6 7.05 2.74 -13.66
CA PHE A 6 6.49 1.39 -13.54
C PHE A 6 4.95 1.39 -13.67
N ILE A 7 4.32 2.46 -13.21
CA ILE A 7 2.85 2.63 -13.23
C ILE A 7 2.30 2.83 -14.67
N ARG A 8 3.13 3.25 -15.63
CA ARG A 8 2.68 3.65 -16.97
C ARG A 8 2.41 2.48 -17.94
N ILE A 9 2.74 1.23 -17.59
CA ILE A 9 2.71 0.10 -18.54
C ILE A 9 1.35 -0.63 -18.59
N SER A 10 0.47 -0.52 -17.60
CA SER A 10 -0.76 -1.34 -17.57
C SER A 10 -2.07 -0.63 -17.96
N VAL A 11 -2.06 0.65 -18.34
CA VAL A 11 -3.29 1.42 -18.60
C VAL A 11 -3.67 1.42 -20.09
N GLN A 12 -3.77 0.24 -20.72
CA GLN A 12 -4.38 0.17 -22.05
C GLN A 12 -5.30 -1.05 -22.21
N SER A 13 -6.60 -0.76 -22.25
CA SER A 13 -7.66 -1.53 -22.93
C SER A 13 -8.13 -2.85 -22.28
N SER A 14 -9.05 -2.73 -21.31
CA SER A 14 -10.22 -3.63 -21.15
C SER A 14 -11.13 -3.11 -20.04
N ARG A 15 -12.44 -3.40 -20.08
CA ARG A 15 -13.46 -3.08 -19.04
C ARG A 15 -13.25 -3.85 -17.72
N VAL A 16 -12.00 -4.04 -17.32
CA VAL A 16 -11.60 -4.54 -16.01
C VAL A 16 -11.06 -3.31 -15.30
N GLN A 17 -11.74 -2.88 -14.25
CA GLN A 17 -11.19 -1.83 -13.38
C GLN A 17 -9.97 -2.44 -12.68
N ILE A 18 -8.78 -2.23 -13.25
CA ILE A 18 -7.52 -2.71 -12.70
C ILE A 18 -7.33 -2.00 -11.37
N CYS A 19 -7.60 -2.71 -10.27
CA CYS A 19 -7.39 -2.21 -8.94
C CYS A 19 -5.89 -2.35 -8.63
N TRP A 20 -5.19 -1.24 -8.44
CA TRP A 20 -3.77 -1.30 -8.10
C TRP A 20 -3.60 -1.91 -6.73
N LYS A 21 -2.88 -3.02 -6.65
CA LYS A 21 -2.55 -3.62 -5.36
C LYS A 21 -1.35 -2.91 -4.75
N ILE A 22 -1.52 -2.39 -3.54
CA ILE A 22 -0.41 -1.88 -2.72
C ILE A 22 -0.31 -2.69 -1.44
N ASP A 23 0.92 -3.04 -1.08
CA ASP A 23 1.25 -3.77 0.13
C ASP A 23 1.77 -2.77 1.16
N LEU A 24 1.18 -2.74 2.34
CA LEU A 24 1.48 -1.75 3.37
C LEU A 24 2.16 -2.37 4.59
N HIS A 25 3.17 -1.65 5.09
CA HIS A 25 3.91 -1.94 6.31
C HIS A 25 3.98 -0.72 7.22
N LEU A 26 4.38 -0.95 8.47
CA LEU A 26 4.56 0.08 9.48
C LEU A 26 6.03 0.15 9.88
N THR A 27 6.58 1.36 9.92
CA THR A 27 7.91 1.67 10.46
C THR A 27 7.88 1.73 11.99
N LYS A 28 9.05 1.81 12.62
CA LYS A 28 9.21 1.92 14.07
C LYS A 28 8.58 3.18 14.65
N ASP A 29 8.65 4.29 13.95
CA ASP A 29 8.00 5.57 14.28
C ASP A 29 6.56 5.65 13.72
N GLU A 30 5.98 4.48 13.43
CA GLU A 30 4.59 4.28 13.03
C GLU A 30 4.15 5.08 11.78
N LYS A 31 5.07 5.32 10.84
CA LYS A 31 4.74 5.80 9.50
C LYS A 31 4.37 4.62 8.60
N VAL A 32 3.28 4.77 7.85
CA VAL A 32 2.83 3.77 6.88
C VAL A 32 3.69 3.86 5.62
N VAL A 33 4.19 2.72 5.15
CA VAL A 33 5.02 2.66 3.94
C VAL A 33 4.53 1.57 3.00
N ILE A 34 4.71 1.81 1.69
CA ILE A 34 4.40 0.82 0.66
C ILE A 34 5.63 -0.04 0.44
N SER A 35 5.52 -1.34 0.73
CA SER A 35 6.55 -2.34 0.44
C SER A 35 5.89 -3.71 0.35
N HIS A 36 6.33 -4.53 -0.60
CA HIS A 36 5.88 -5.92 -0.67
C HIS A 36 6.51 -6.78 0.44
N ASP A 37 7.77 -6.51 0.78
CA ASP A 37 8.52 -7.28 1.76
C ASP A 37 8.68 -6.49 3.06
N ASN A 38 8.63 -7.21 4.19
CA ASN A 38 9.01 -6.63 5.47
C ASN A 38 10.52 -6.40 5.58
N ASN A 39 11.32 -7.29 5.02
CA ASN A 39 12.77 -7.20 5.05
C ASN A 39 13.29 -6.57 3.75
N LEU A 40 14.20 -5.60 3.89
CA LEU A 40 14.69 -4.78 2.78
C LEU A 40 15.86 -5.40 2.01
N LEU A 41 16.33 -6.60 2.37
CA LEU A 41 17.48 -7.28 1.77
C LEU A 41 17.31 -7.43 0.26
N ARG A 42 16.13 -7.85 -0.20
CA ARG A 42 15.87 -8.07 -1.63
C ARG A 42 15.89 -6.77 -2.44
N VAL A 43 15.39 -5.68 -1.87
CA VAL A 43 15.16 -4.40 -2.60
C VAL A 43 16.29 -3.39 -2.43
N THR A 44 17.02 -3.45 -1.31
CA THR A 44 18.09 -2.50 -0.97
C THR A 44 19.44 -3.17 -0.74
N GLY A 45 19.48 -4.49 -0.58
CA GLY A 45 20.70 -5.23 -0.20
C GLY A 45 21.05 -5.15 1.29
N VAL A 46 20.27 -4.44 2.09
CA VAL A 46 20.49 -4.30 3.53
C VAL A 46 19.53 -5.24 4.25
N ASP A 47 20.08 -6.14 5.07
CA ASP A 47 19.31 -7.09 5.87
C ASP A 47 18.74 -6.39 7.12
N VAL A 48 17.59 -5.75 6.94
CA VAL A 48 16.89 -5.01 7.98
C VAL A 48 15.39 -5.02 7.72
N ASN A 49 14.58 -5.10 8.78
CA ASN A 49 13.13 -5.00 8.64
C ASN A 49 12.66 -3.56 8.70
N ILE A 50 11.57 -3.27 7.99
CA ILE A 50 10.88 -1.98 8.02
C ILE A 50 10.43 -1.64 9.45
N SER A 51 9.94 -2.63 10.19
CA SER A 51 9.47 -2.47 11.58
C SER A 51 10.56 -2.00 12.55
N ASP A 52 11.83 -2.16 12.18
CA ASP A 52 12.97 -1.89 13.06
C ASP A 52 13.57 -0.50 12.80
N LEU A 53 13.13 0.19 11.74
CA LEU A 53 13.66 1.47 11.26
C LEU A 53 12.64 2.59 11.43
N ASN A 54 13.13 3.81 11.72
CA ASN A 54 12.30 5.00 11.54
C ASN A 54 12.19 5.33 10.05
N TYR A 55 11.14 6.04 9.65
CA TYR A 55 10.90 6.40 8.26
C TYR A 55 12.07 7.13 7.59
N LYS A 56 12.74 8.03 8.31
CA LYS A 56 13.91 8.78 7.82
C LYS A 56 15.15 7.90 7.59
N ASP A 57 15.21 6.75 8.26
CA ASP A 57 16.35 5.83 8.25
C ASP A 57 16.15 4.72 7.19
N LEU A 58 15.03 4.74 6.44
CA LEU A 58 14.77 3.75 5.41
C LEU A 58 15.78 3.87 4.25
N PRO A 59 16.44 2.77 3.87
CA PRO A 59 17.42 2.78 2.80
C PRO A 59 16.79 3.11 1.45
N LEU A 60 17.56 3.79 0.59
CA LEU A 60 17.13 4.07 -0.77
C LEU A 60 17.04 2.76 -1.57
N LEU A 61 15.98 2.62 -2.36
CA LEU A 61 15.80 1.48 -3.25
C LEU A 61 16.96 1.41 -4.24
N LYS A 62 17.40 0.19 -4.56
CA LYS A 62 18.32 -0.07 -5.68
C LYS A 62 17.61 0.15 -7.02
N CYS A 63 17.26 1.40 -7.36
CA CYS A 63 16.85 1.77 -8.71
C CYS A 63 18.11 2.19 -9.48
N PRO A 64 18.52 1.51 -10.58
CA PRO A 64 19.76 1.81 -11.29
C PRO A 64 19.69 3.06 -12.19
N VAL A 65 18.77 3.99 -11.94
CA VAL A 65 18.61 5.21 -12.75
C VAL A 65 18.18 6.35 -11.83
N ASN A 66 19.14 6.96 -11.16
CA ASN A 66 19.37 8.41 -11.22
C ASN A 66 20.57 8.79 -10.37
N LYS A 67 21.43 9.58 -11.00
CA LYS A 67 22.63 10.19 -10.44
C LYS A 67 22.30 11.08 -9.25
N GLU A 68 23.33 11.25 -8.43
CA GLU A 68 23.46 12.15 -7.29
C GLU A 68 22.73 13.49 -7.47
N GLY A 69 22.11 13.96 -6.39
CA GLY A 69 21.66 15.35 -6.26
C GLY A 69 20.15 15.54 -6.18
N ASP A 70 19.57 15.28 -5.00
CA ASP A 70 18.64 16.23 -4.37
C ASP A 70 18.41 15.85 -2.90
N SER A 71 19.46 16.05 -2.09
CA SER A 71 19.40 15.94 -0.63
C SER A 71 18.86 17.25 -0.07
N ASN A 72 17.54 17.48 -0.10
CA ASN A 72 16.82 18.44 0.78
C ASN A 72 15.32 18.58 0.43
N LYS A 73 14.58 17.49 0.41
CA LYS A 73 13.15 17.57 0.75
C LYS A 73 12.92 16.69 1.94
N GLU A 74 12.69 17.33 3.10
CA GLU A 74 12.00 16.69 4.21
C GLU A 74 10.82 15.93 3.60
N LYS A 75 10.91 14.59 3.56
CA LYS A 75 9.81 13.73 3.13
C LYS A 75 8.75 13.82 4.22
N LYS A 76 7.99 14.92 4.19
CA LYS A 76 7.01 15.28 5.21
C LYS A 76 5.81 14.36 5.16
N ASN A 77 5.54 13.80 3.99
CA ASN A 77 4.43 12.91 3.73
C ASN A 77 4.91 11.46 3.68
N SER A 78 4.12 10.56 4.27
CA SER A 78 4.36 9.13 4.16
C SER A 78 4.23 8.69 2.69
N PHE A 79 4.94 7.64 2.28
CA PHE A 79 4.93 7.21 0.87
C PHE A 79 3.52 6.82 0.37
N THR A 80 2.61 6.49 1.29
CA THR A 80 1.20 6.22 1.00
C THR A 80 0.40 7.48 0.67
N GLU A 81 0.63 8.58 1.39
CA GLU A 81 -0.01 9.88 1.13
C GLU A 81 0.34 10.39 -0.26
N GLU A 82 1.62 10.31 -0.66
CA GLU A 82 2.06 10.72 -2.00
C GLU A 82 1.32 9.97 -3.12
N VAL A 83 1.02 8.67 -2.93
CA VAL A 83 0.25 7.89 -3.90
C VAL A 83 -1.20 8.34 -3.94
N PHE A 84 -1.80 8.63 -2.79
CA PHE A 84 -3.19 9.07 -2.74
C PHE A 84 -3.39 10.46 -3.35
N GLU A 85 -2.47 11.39 -3.08
CA GLU A 85 -2.44 12.73 -3.68
C GLU A 85 -2.26 12.68 -5.20
N LYS A 86 -1.31 11.84 -5.66
CA LYS A 86 -0.95 11.78 -7.08
C LYS A 86 -1.99 11.05 -7.94
N PHE A 87 -2.72 10.11 -7.34
CA PHE A 87 -3.69 9.26 -8.04
C PHE A 87 -5.05 9.24 -7.31
N PRO A 88 -5.75 10.39 -7.24
CA PRO A 88 -6.97 10.52 -6.45
C PRO A 88 -8.16 9.75 -7.02
N GLN A 89 -8.17 9.47 -8.33
CA GLN A 89 -9.28 8.77 -9.01
C GLN A 89 -9.00 7.29 -9.31
N VAL A 90 -7.80 6.80 -8.97
CA VAL A 90 -7.44 5.42 -9.26
C VAL A 90 -7.94 4.51 -8.15
N ALA A 91 -8.61 3.42 -8.53
CA ALA A 91 -9.06 2.42 -7.57
C ALA A 91 -7.86 1.63 -7.01
N ILE A 92 -7.80 1.46 -5.70
CA ILE A 92 -6.67 0.84 -5.00
C ILE A 92 -7.13 -0.34 -4.15
N ASN A 93 -6.44 -1.46 -4.29
CA ASN A 93 -6.56 -2.65 -3.47
C ASN A 93 -5.46 -2.60 -2.41
N ILE A 94 -5.84 -2.47 -1.15
CA ILE A 94 -4.89 -2.38 -0.05
C ILE A 94 -4.74 -3.76 0.61
N ASP A 95 -3.49 -4.20 0.69
CA ASP A 95 -3.09 -5.43 1.38
C ASP A 95 -2.24 -5.09 2.62
N ILE A 96 -2.79 -5.36 3.80
CA ILE A 96 -2.11 -5.18 5.09
C ILE A 96 -1.29 -6.43 5.41
N LYS A 97 0.02 -6.40 5.14
CA LYS A 97 0.87 -7.60 5.23
C LYS A 97 1.10 -8.14 6.64
N VAL A 98 0.92 -7.30 7.65
CA VAL A 98 1.18 -7.63 9.05
C VAL A 98 -0.10 -7.44 9.85
N ASN A 99 -0.48 -8.44 10.65
CA ASN A 99 -1.61 -8.32 11.57
C ASN A 99 -1.26 -7.35 12.71
N ASN A 100 -1.48 -6.06 12.46
CA ASN A 100 -1.13 -4.97 13.36
C ASN A 100 -2.28 -3.95 13.37
N ASP A 101 -2.91 -3.78 14.53
CA ASP A 101 -4.09 -2.92 14.69
C ASP A 101 -3.77 -1.43 14.50
N ILE A 102 -2.54 -1.01 14.84
CA ILE A 102 -2.07 0.37 14.62
C ILE A 102 -1.98 0.64 13.12
N LEU A 103 -1.40 -0.29 12.35
CA LEU A 103 -1.32 -0.17 10.90
C LEU A 103 -2.71 -0.11 10.27
N ILE A 104 -3.62 -0.99 10.69
CA ILE A 104 -5.01 -0.99 10.20
C ILE A 104 -5.71 0.34 10.50
N SER A 105 -5.56 0.87 11.72
CA SER A 105 -6.15 2.17 12.10
C SER A 105 -5.61 3.31 11.25
N LYS A 106 -4.28 3.43 11.14
CA LYS A 106 -3.65 4.53 10.37
C LYS A 106 -4.01 4.50 8.89
N VAL A 107 -4.08 3.31 8.29
CA VAL A 107 -4.49 3.20 6.89
C VAL A 107 -5.96 3.59 6.72
N ASN A 108 -6.84 3.21 7.64
CA ASN A 108 -8.24 3.65 7.61
C ASN A 108 -8.39 5.17 7.78
N GLU A 109 -7.60 5.79 8.65
CA GLU A 109 -7.53 7.25 8.81
C GLU A 109 -7.13 7.92 7.51
N LEU A 110 -6.07 7.43 6.84
CA LEU A 110 -5.66 7.94 5.52
C LEU A 110 -6.77 7.77 4.47
N ILE A 111 -7.48 6.64 4.43
CA ILE A 111 -8.58 6.45 3.48
C ILE A 111 -9.71 7.47 3.71
N LYS A 112 -10.01 7.78 4.98
CA LYS A 112 -11.03 8.77 5.36
C LYS A 112 -10.57 10.19 5.03
N GLU A 113 -9.34 10.54 5.38
CA GLU A 113 -8.74 11.85 5.11
C GLU A 113 -8.76 12.20 3.61
N TYR A 114 -8.44 11.22 2.77
CA TYR A 114 -8.44 11.39 1.31
C TYR A 114 -9.80 11.10 0.66
N ASN A 115 -10.86 10.90 1.45
CA ASN A 115 -12.24 10.65 1.00
C ASN A 115 -12.34 9.59 -0.12
N ARG A 116 -11.63 8.47 0.03
CA ARG A 116 -11.47 7.47 -1.03
C ARG A 116 -12.02 6.09 -0.71
N ALA A 117 -12.90 5.98 0.30
CA ALA A 117 -13.48 4.71 0.72
C ALA A 117 -14.24 3.99 -0.40
N ASN A 118 -14.89 4.74 -1.30
CA ASN A 118 -15.68 4.22 -2.43
C ASN A 118 -14.83 3.68 -3.61
N ILE A 119 -13.55 4.00 -3.65
CA ILE A 119 -12.60 3.55 -4.69
C ILE A 119 -11.45 2.74 -4.08
N THR A 120 -11.60 2.29 -2.84
CA THR A 120 -10.62 1.48 -2.14
C THR A 120 -11.25 0.15 -1.75
N VAL A 121 -10.48 -0.94 -1.83
CA VAL A 121 -10.92 -2.25 -1.38
C VAL A 121 -9.86 -2.87 -0.47
N TRP A 122 -10.29 -3.62 0.54
CA TRP A 122 -9.39 -4.43 1.37
C TRP A 122 -9.18 -5.78 0.71
N GLY A 123 -7.99 -6.03 0.15
CA GLY A 123 -7.65 -7.32 -0.45
C GLY A 123 -6.50 -7.99 0.28
N ASN A 124 -6.85 -8.83 1.25
CA ASN A 124 -5.91 -9.55 2.08
C ASN A 124 -6.21 -11.05 2.08
N PHE A 125 -5.16 -11.88 2.10
CA PHE A 125 -5.30 -13.35 2.16
C PHE A 125 -5.59 -13.86 3.58
N SER A 126 -5.24 -13.11 4.62
CA SER A 126 -5.48 -13.44 6.02
C SER A 126 -6.89 -13.04 6.43
N ASN A 127 -7.71 -14.02 6.76
CA ASN A 127 -9.08 -13.80 7.20
C ASN A 127 -9.15 -12.93 8.48
N ASP A 128 -8.17 -13.05 9.37
CA ASP A 128 -8.14 -12.29 10.63
C ASP A 128 -7.90 -10.81 10.36
N VAL A 129 -6.98 -10.49 9.47
CA VAL A 129 -6.70 -9.10 9.05
C VAL A 129 -7.90 -8.52 8.32
N THR A 130 -8.47 -9.28 7.36
CA THR A 130 -9.66 -8.86 6.62
C THR A 130 -10.84 -8.55 7.54
N LYS A 131 -11.11 -9.38 8.54
CA LYS A 131 -12.17 -9.13 9.54
C LYS A 131 -11.91 -7.87 10.35
N LYS A 132 -10.67 -7.66 10.81
CA LYS A 132 -10.30 -6.45 11.55
C LYS A 132 -10.50 -5.19 10.71
N CYS A 133 -10.06 -5.20 9.45
CA CYS A 133 -10.26 -4.09 8.52
C CYS A 133 -11.75 -3.80 8.29
N TYR A 134 -12.56 -4.83 8.06
CA TYR A 134 -14.00 -4.68 7.83
C TYR A 134 -14.73 -4.16 9.07
N ASN A 135 -14.45 -4.74 10.24
CA ASN A 135 -15.06 -4.31 11.49
C ASN A 135 -14.73 -2.85 11.83
N LEU A 136 -13.52 -2.40 11.49
CA LEU A 136 -13.11 -1.01 11.69
C LEU A 136 -13.84 -0.04 10.74
N ASN A 137 -14.05 -0.45 9.48
CA ASN A 137 -14.75 0.37 8.49
C ASN A 137 -15.53 -0.47 7.48
N PRO A 138 -16.81 -0.76 7.75
CA PRO A 138 -17.66 -1.57 6.88
C PRO A 138 -18.01 -0.91 5.53
N GLN A 139 -17.75 0.40 5.38
CA GLN A 139 -18.00 1.09 4.10
C GLN A 139 -17.01 0.67 3.01
N ILE A 140 -15.82 0.20 3.40
CA ILE A 140 -14.79 -0.25 2.47
C ILE A 140 -15.04 -1.73 2.20
N PRO A 141 -15.36 -2.13 0.96
CA PRO A 141 -15.66 -3.51 0.66
C PRO A 141 -14.41 -4.39 0.70
N LEU A 142 -14.65 -5.69 0.87
CA LEU A 142 -13.62 -6.71 0.87
C LEU A 142 -13.46 -7.30 -0.52
N LEU A 143 -12.22 -7.48 -0.95
CA LEU A 143 -11.86 -8.25 -2.13
C LEU A 143 -11.44 -9.65 -1.69
N PHE A 144 -12.29 -10.65 -1.93
CA PHE A 144 -11.98 -12.04 -1.62
C PHE A 144 -11.76 -12.85 -2.89
N PHE A 145 -10.76 -13.72 -2.86
CA PHE A 145 -10.50 -14.69 -3.93
C PHE A 145 -11.16 -16.02 -3.57
N CYS A 146 -12.19 -16.41 -4.32
CA CYS A 146 -12.81 -17.71 -4.12
C CYS A 146 -11.88 -18.81 -4.66
N LYS A 147 -11.42 -19.75 -3.82
CA LYS A 147 -10.50 -20.81 -4.25
C LYS A 147 -11.10 -21.82 -5.25
N LYS A 148 -12.43 -21.83 -5.42
CA LYS A 148 -13.14 -22.80 -6.30
C LYS A 148 -13.30 -22.35 -7.74
N SER A 149 -13.16 -21.05 -8.01
CA SER A 149 -13.21 -20.45 -9.34
C SER A 149 -12.33 -19.21 -9.32
N PHE A 150 -11.44 -18.99 -10.29
CA PHE A 150 -10.62 -17.76 -10.41
C PHE A 150 -11.48 -16.52 -10.69
N ILE A 151 -12.35 -16.17 -9.76
CA ILE A 151 -13.27 -15.04 -9.79
C ILE A 151 -12.96 -14.22 -8.54
N ALA A 152 -12.55 -12.98 -8.74
CA ALA A 152 -12.48 -11.99 -7.68
C ALA A 152 -13.89 -11.41 -7.51
N CYS A 153 -14.44 -11.52 -6.30
CA CYS A 153 -15.72 -10.91 -5.94
C CYS A 153 -15.49 -9.79 -4.95
N ILE A 154 -16.15 -8.66 -5.17
CA ILE A 154 -16.27 -7.59 -4.18
C ILE A 154 -17.50 -7.90 -3.34
N SER A 155 -17.34 -8.05 -2.04
CA SER A 155 -18.43 -8.32 -1.11
C SER A 155 -18.49 -7.26 -0.01
N HIS A 156 -19.71 -6.82 0.30
CA HIS A 156 -20.05 -6.25 1.59
C HIS A 156 -20.51 -7.43 2.46
N LEU A 157 -19.78 -7.73 3.54
CA LEU A 157 -20.13 -8.83 4.47
C LEU A 157 -21.35 -8.49 5.31
#